data_AF-A0A315QZ65-F1
#
_entry.id   AF-A0A315QZ65-F1
#
_cell.length_a   1.000
_cell.length_b   1.000
_cell.length_c   1.000
_cell.angle_alpha   90.00
_cell.angle_beta   90.00
_cell.angle_gamma   90.00
#
_symmetry.space_group_name_H-M   'P 1'
#
loop_
_entity.id
_entity.type
_entity.pdbx_description
1 polymer ?
#
loop_
_entity_poly.entity_id
_entity_poly.type
_entity_poly.pdbx_seq_one_letter_code
_entity_poly.pdbx_strand_id
1 'polypeptide(L)'
;QMQIIHDFKIPVKKYSELGQNNNFPHPEECPHCHDKLLKHGFYHRYVITIDGKCFWIQIRRYKCQHCKKTVSILPAFLFPRFQRSLNYIICCMKEYLLQKKLLLYKRAVYFYLHRFSSNIPGLIAFFRDKYHSLIPFKLF
;
A
#
# COMPACT_ATOMS: atom_id res chain seq x y z
N GLN A 1 12.74 6.34 0.03
CA GLN A 1 11.63 7.20 0.51
C GLN A 1 10.76 6.37 1.44
N MET A 2 10.45 6.88 2.64
CA MET A 2 9.66 6.15 3.61
C MET A 2 8.16 6.47 3.42
N GLN A 3 7.30 5.48 3.62
CA GLN A 3 5.85 5.61 3.44
C GLN A 3 5.13 5.10 4.67
N ILE A 4 4.29 5.95 5.26
CA ILE A 4 3.34 5.58 6.31
C ILE A 4 2.04 5.22 5.61
N ILE A 5 1.52 4.02 5.88
CA ILE A 5 0.23 3.59 5.32
C ILE A 5 -0.89 4.18 6.18
N HIS A 6 -1.87 4.82 5.54
CA HIS A 6 -3.04 5.37 6.21
C HIS A 6 -4.33 4.99 5.48
N ASP A 7 -5.30 4.48 6.22
CA ASP A 7 -6.63 4.18 5.69
C ASP A 7 -7.54 5.39 5.84
N PHE A 8 -7.75 6.11 4.73
CA PHE A 8 -8.62 7.29 4.67
C PHE A 8 -10.12 6.96 4.74
N LYS A 9 -10.51 5.68 4.78
CA LYS A 9 -11.91 5.22 4.86
C LYS A 9 -12.81 5.72 3.71
N ILE A 10 -12.21 6.03 2.57
CA ILE A 10 -12.90 6.50 1.37
C ILE A 10 -12.41 5.75 0.12
N PRO A 11 -13.25 5.60 -0.92
CA PRO A 11 -12.85 4.96 -2.16
C PRO A 11 -11.86 5.81 -2.97
N VAL A 12 -11.11 5.16 -3.88
CA VAL A 12 -10.07 5.79 -4.71
C VAL A 12 -10.59 7.00 -5.49
N LYS A 13 -11.80 6.91 -6.06
CA LYS A 13 -12.45 8.01 -6.78
C LYS A 13 -12.61 9.24 -5.88
N LYS A 14 -13.19 9.06 -4.68
CA LYS A 14 -13.41 10.18 -3.75
C LYS A 14 -12.08 10.76 -3.25
N TYR A 15 -11.10 9.91 -3.00
CA TYR A 15 -9.74 10.36 -2.64
C TYR A 15 -9.13 11.25 -3.75
N SER A 16 -9.27 10.83 -5.01
CA SER A 16 -8.79 11.57 -6.19
C SER A 16 -9.47 12.94 -6.29
N GLU A 17 -10.80 12.99 -6.15
CA GLU A 17 -11.60 14.22 -6.20
C GLU A 17 -11.22 15.21 -5.09
N LEU A 18 -10.93 14.72 -3.87
CA LEU A 18 -10.54 15.58 -2.74
C LEU A 18 -9.13 16.16 -2.88
N GLY A 19 -8.21 15.48 -3.57
CA GLY A 19 -6.84 15.97 -3.79
C GLY A 19 -6.12 16.39 -2.50
N GLN A 20 -5.75 17.67 -2.38
CA GLN A 20 -5.05 18.22 -1.20
C GLN A 20 -5.96 18.35 0.03
N ASN A 21 -7.28 18.33 -0.17
CA ASN A 21 -8.31 18.48 0.86
C ASN A 21 -8.65 17.17 1.57
N ASN A 22 -7.98 16.06 1.23
CA ASN A 22 -8.08 14.84 2.03
C ASN A 22 -7.61 15.10 3.47
N ASN A 23 -8.18 14.36 4.43
CA ASN A 23 -7.80 14.46 5.83
C ASN A 23 -6.47 13.73 6.10
N PHE A 24 -5.35 14.36 5.73
CA PHE A 24 -4.02 13.78 5.91
C PHE A 24 -3.60 13.81 7.39
N PRO A 25 -3.22 12.67 7.99
CA PRO A 25 -2.60 12.67 9.30
C PRO A 25 -1.28 13.43 9.27
N HIS A 26 -0.95 14.05 10.40
CA HIS A 26 0.36 14.61 10.68
C HIS A 26 1.12 13.62 11.58
N PRO A 27 2.14 12.91 11.07
CA PRO A 27 2.95 12.06 11.94
C PRO A 27 3.72 12.94 12.92
N GLU A 28 3.63 12.60 14.20
CA GLU A 28 4.24 13.36 15.30
C GLU A 28 5.77 13.34 15.21
N GLU A 29 6.32 12.17 14.90
CA GLU A 29 7.76 11.92 14.91
C GLU A 29 8.29 11.37 13.58
N CYS A 30 9.55 11.67 13.29
CA CYS A 30 10.26 11.05 12.20
C CYS A 30 10.49 9.56 12.49
N PRO A 31 9.98 8.63 11.68
CA PRO A 31 10.19 7.18 11.84
C PRO A 31 11.64 6.71 11.67
N HIS A 32 12.61 7.62 11.53
CA HIS A 32 14.04 7.31 11.44
C HIS A 32 14.86 7.86 12.60
N CYS A 33 14.56 9.07 13.07
CA CYS A 33 15.35 9.73 14.12
C CYS A 33 14.49 10.40 15.20
N HIS A 34 13.19 10.13 15.20
CA HIS A 34 12.20 10.62 16.17
C HIS A 34 12.00 12.14 16.26
N ASP A 35 12.81 12.93 15.55
CA ASP A 35 12.66 14.38 15.47
C ASP A 35 11.42 14.81 14.65
N LYS A 36 11.04 16.08 14.77
CA LYS A 36 9.86 16.71 14.18
C LYS A 36 9.85 16.64 12.64
N LEU A 37 8.64 16.40 12.13
CA LEU A 37 8.31 16.42 10.72
C LEU A 37 7.57 17.71 10.34
N LEU A 38 8.02 18.40 9.29
CA LEU A 38 7.30 19.55 8.73
C LEU A 38 6.65 19.20 7.39
N LYS A 39 5.53 19.85 7.08
CA LYS A 39 4.87 19.73 5.77
C LYS A 39 5.86 20.12 4.68
N HIS A 40 6.07 19.23 3.71
CA HIS A 40 6.99 19.46 2.58
C HIS A 40 6.25 19.64 1.25
N GLY A 41 4.99 19.23 1.18
CA GLY A 41 4.13 19.40 0.01
C GLY A 41 3.49 18.09 -0.42
N PHE A 42 3.30 17.92 -1.72
CA PHE A 42 2.67 16.73 -2.31
C PHE A 42 3.50 16.19 -3.47
N TYR A 43 3.33 14.91 -3.79
CA TYR A 43 3.69 14.39 -5.11
C TYR A 43 2.48 13.70 -5.74
N HIS A 44 2.54 13.52 -7.05
CA HIS A 44 1.44 12.95 -7.83
C HIS A 44 1.75 11.51 -8.23
N ARG A 45 0.71 10.68 -8.29
CA ARG A 45 0.80 9.31 -8.82
C ARG A 45 -0.52 8.86 -9.41
N TYR A 46 -0.43 7.91 -10.34
CA TYR A 46 -1.60 7.22 -10.88
C TYR A 46 -1.97 6.00 -10.04
N VAL A 47 -3.26 5.70 -10.01
CA VAL A 47 -3.84 4.48 -9.45
C VAL A 47 -4.72 3.81 -10.48
N ILE A 48 -4.48 2.53 -10.73
CA ILE A 48 -5.31 1.68 -11.59
C ILE A 48 -6.18 0.80 -10.70
N THR A 49 -7.48 0.95 -10.86
CA THR A 49 -8.51 0.19 -10.13
C THR A 49 -8.89 -1.08 -10.89
N ILE A 50 -9.57 -2.00 -10.22
CA ILE A 50 -9.87 -3.34 -10.76
C ILE A 50 -10.80 -3.30 -11.99
N ASP A 51 -11.67 -2.30 -12.05
CA ASP A 51 -12.55 -1.98 -13.18
C ASP A 51 -11.82 -1.23 -14.31
N GLY A 52 -10.49 -1.16 -14.26
CA GLY A 52 -9.66 -0.55 -15.29
C GLY A 52 -9.59 0.98 -15.25
N LYS A 53 -10.26 1.63 -14.29
CA LYS A 53 -10.22 3.10 -14.19
C LYS A 53 -8.87 3.58 -13.64
N CYS A 54 -8.36 4.65 -14.24
CA CYS A 54 -7.14 5.34 -13.85
C CYS A 54 -7.49 6.64 -13.13
N PHE A 55 -6.98 6.80 -11.91
CA PHE A 55 -7.15 8.01 -11.11
C PHE A 55 -5.81 8.69 -10.88
N TRP A 56 -5.80 10.02 -10.95
CA TRP A 56 -4.66 10.84 -10.56
C TRP A 56 -4.82 11.27 -9.12
N ILE A 57 -3.85 10.98 -8.26
CA ILE A 57 -3.96 11.23 -6.83
C ILE A 57 -2.75 12.00 -6.29
N GLN A 58 -2.99 12.75 -5.23
CA GLN A 58 -1.97 13.49 -4.50
C GLN A 58 -1.60 12.79 -3.21
N ILE A 59 -0.29 12.74 -2.93
CA ILE A 59 0.27 12.10 -1.75
C ILE A 59 1.01 13.14 -0.92
N ARG A 60 0.54 13.36 0.32
CA ARG A 60 1.17 14.30 1.26
C ARG A 60 2.57 13.81 1.63
N ARG A 61 3.52 14.75 1.66
CA ARG A 61 4.90 14.56 2.09
C ARG A 61 5.21 15.43 3.30
N TYR A 62 6.01 14.86 4.18
CA TYR A 62 6.65 15.51 5.31
C TYR A 62 8.17 15.35 5.21
N LYS A 63 8.92 16.33 5.70
CA LYS A 63 10.38 16.30 5.73
C LYS A 63 10.87 16.53 7.15
N CYS A 64 11.77 15.66 7.60
CA CYS A 64 12.41 15.79 8.91
C CYS A 64 13.41 16.94 8.87
N GLN A 65 13.41 17.79 9.90
CA GLN A 65 14.36 18.90 9.97
C GLN A 65 15.78 18.47 10.35
N HIS A 66 15.92 17.35 11.07
CA HIS A 66 17.22 16.81 11.46
C HIS A 66 17.84 15.94 10.37
N CYS A 67 17.31 14.74 10.12
CA CYS A 67 17.90 13.81 9.16
C CYS A 67 17.59 14.11 7.69
N LYS A 68 16.79 15.15 7.39
CA LYS A 68 16.35 15.59 6.05
C LYS A 68 15.60 14.54 5.21
N LYS A 69 15.29 13.36 5.77
CA LYS A 69 14.53 12.31 5.09
C LYS A 69 13.06 12.72 4.90
N THR A 70 12.48 12.24 3.80
CA THR A 70 11.08 12.48 3.43
C THR A 70 10.21 11.28 3.76
N VAL A 71 9.09 11.56 4.40
CA VAL A 71 8.04 10.59 4.75
C VAL A 71 6.78 10.96 3.98
N SER A 72 6.12 9.97 3.37
CA SER A 72 4.87 10.18 2.62
C SER A 72 3.72 9.43 3.25
N ILE A 73 2.51 10.01 3.23
CA ILE A 73 1.29 9.32 3.67
C ILE A 73 0.65 8.59 2.51
N LEU A 74 0.88 7.29 2.42
CA LEU A 74 0.35 6.47 1.35
C LEU A 74 -1.04 5.91 1.73
N PRO A 75 -2.07 6.04 0.88
CA PRO A 75 -3.37 5.44 1.14
C PRO A 75 -3.31 3.91 1.21
N ALA A 76 -4.03 3.31 2.16
CA ALA A 76 -4.05 1.87 2.39
C ALA A 76 -4.57 1.04 1.22
N PHE A 77 -5.32 1.64 0.29
CA PHE A 77 -5.72 1.00 -0.96
C PHE A 77 -4.55 0.83 -1.96
N LEU A 78 -3.31 1.17 -1.59
CA LEU A 78 -2.10 1.04 -2.41
C LEU A 78 -0.98 0.32 -1.67
N PHE A 79 -0.21 -0.46 -2.42
CA PHE A 79 1.11 -0.90 -1.97
C PHE A 79 2.22 0.09 -2.37
N PRO A 80 3.28 0.23 -1.56
CA PRO A 80 4.49 0.94 -1.92
C PRO A 80 5.06 0.49 -3.26
N ARG A 81 5.24 1.43 -4.20
CA ARG A 81 5.77 1.22 -5.57
C ARG A 81 4.83 0.52 -6.56
N PHE A 82 3.57 0.26 -6.20
CA PHE A 82 2.59 -0.33 -7.13
C PHE A 82 1.63 0.74 -7.64
N GLN A 83 1.34 0.75 -8.94
CA GLN A 83 0.30 1.62 -9.51
C GLN A 83 -1.10 1.00 -9.39
N ARG A 84 -1.21 -0.33 -9.31
CA ARG A 84 -2.50 -1.01 -9.13
C ARG A 84 -2.96 -0.92 -7.68
N SER A 85 -4.26 -0.76 -7.48
CA SER A 85 -4.89 -0.83 -6.16
C SER A 85 -4.65 -2.19 -5.50
N LEU A 86 -4.61 -2.20 -4.16
CA LEU A 86 -4.45 -3.40 -3.35
C LEU A 86 -5.50 -4.46 -3.71
N ASN A 87 -6.77 -4.06 -3.82
CA ASN A 87 -7.86 -4.93 -4.19
C ASN A 87 -7.61 -5.58 -5.57
N TYR A 88 -7.18 -4.80 -6.56
CA TYR A 88 -6.86 -5.34 -7.88
C TYR A 88 -5.74 -6.40 -7.80
N ILE A 89 -4.64 -6.11 -7.10
CA ILE A 89 -3.53 -7.06 -6.94
C ILE A 89 -4.01 -8.37 -6.28
N ILE A 90 -4.77 -8.28 -5.19
CA ILE A 90 -5.29 -9.44 -4.46
C ILE A 90 -6.22 -10.26 -5.35
N CYS A 91 -7.17 -9.61 -6.04
CA CYS A 91 -8.09 -10.30 -6.94
C CYS A 91 -7.34 -11.02 -8.07
N CYS A 92 -6.33 -10.40 -8.68
CA CYS A 92 -5.52 -11.08 -9.70
C CYS A 92 -4.84 -12.34 -9.17
N MET A 93 -4.28 -12.29 -7.96
CA MET A 93 -3.67 -13.48 -7.35
C MET A 93 -4.73 -14.54 -7.03
N LYS A 94 -5.87 -14.14 -6.45
CA LYS A 94 -6.97 -15.05 -6.08
C LYS A 94 -7.52 -15.80 -7.29
N GLU A 95 -7.88 -15.08 -8.36
CA GLU A 95 -8.41 -15.68 -9.59
C GLU A 95 -7.41 -16.65 -10.22
N TYR A 96 -6.12 -16.30 -10.22
CA TYR A 96 -5.10 -17.20 -10.74
C TYR A 96 -4.88 -18.44 -9.87
N LEU A 97 -4.83 -18.28 -8.55
CA LEU A 97 -4.59 -19.41 -7.65
C LEU A 97 -5.75 -20.40 -7.65
N LEU A 98 -7.00 -19.92 -7.67
CA LEU A 98 -8.19 -20.75 -7.58
C LEU A 98 -8.65 -21.32 -8.93
N GLN A 99 -8.57 -20.52 -10.00
CA GLN A 99 -9.18 -20.86 -11.30
C GLN A 99 -8.16 -20.90 -12.44
N LYS A 100 -6.87 -20.61 -12.18
CA LYS A 100 -5.84 -20.38 -13.21
C LYS A 100 -6.20 -19.25 -14.20
N LYS A 101 -7.16 -18.40 -13.84
CA LYS A 101 -7.63 -17.28 -14.65
C LYS A 101 -6.68 -16.09 -14.55
N LEU A 102 -6.24 -15.59 -15.70
CA LEU A 102 -5.36 -14.42 -15.79
C LEU A 102 -6.18 -13.15 -16.01
N LEU A 103 -6.27 -12.29 -15.00
CA LEU A 103 -6.87 -10.94 -15.13
C LEU A 103 -5.87 -9.89 -15.67
N LEU A 104 -4.59 -10.22 -15.68
CA LEU A 104 -3.49 -9.39 -16.15
C LEU A 104 -2.53 -10.25 -16.96
N TYR A 105 -1.60 -9.61 -17.67
CA TYR A 105 -0.52 -10.34 -18.34
C TYR A 105 0.27 -11.19 -17.34
N LYS A 106 0.67 -12.39 -17.79
CA LYS A 106 1.29 -13.44 -16.97
C LYS A 106 2.41 -12.92 -16.06
N ARG A 107 3.33 -12.12 -16.61
CA ARG A 107 4.47 -11.56 -15.86
C ARG A 107 4.05 -10.72 -14.65
N ALA A 108 2.97 -9.94 -14.73
CA ALA A 108 2.48 -9.16 -13.58
C ALA A 108 1.91 -10.06 -12.49
N VAL A 109 1.11 -11.06 -12.87
CA VAL A 109 0.51 -12.01 -11.91
C VAL A 109 1.61 -12.78 -11.19
N TYR A 110 2.59 -13.29 -11.93
CA TYR A 110 3.72 -14.02 -11.35
C TYR A 110 4.59 -13.14 -10.46
N PHE A 111 4.80 -11.87 -10.82
CA PHE A 111 5.49 -10.91 -9.96
C PHE A 111 4.75 -10.70 -8.63
N TYR A 112 3.42 -10.61 -8.66
CA TYR A 112 2.61 -10.50 -7.43
C TYR A 112 2.67 -11.77 -6.59
N LEU A 113 2.54 -12.94 -7.20
CA LEU A 113 2.61 -14.23 -6.50
C LEU A 113 3.98 -14.50 -5.88
N HIS A 114 5.06 -14.20 -6.60
CA HIS A 114 6.41 -14.32 -6.08
C HIS A 114 6.57 -13.44 -4.84
N ARG A 115 6.19 -12.17 -4.93
CA ARG A 115 6.26 -11.24 -3.79
C ARG A 115 5.37 -11.68 -2.62
N PHE A 116 4.16 -12.17 -2.89
CA PHE A 116 3.28 -12.72 -1.87
C PHE A 116 3.95 -13.90 -1.15
N SER A 117 4.48 -14.85 -1.92
CA SER A 117 5.18 -16.04 -1.40
C SER A 117 6.38 -15.66 -0.53
N SER A 118 7.21 -14.72 -0.98
CA SER A 118 8.34 -14.21 -0.17
C SER A 118 7.91 -13.52 1.14
N ASN A 119 6.66 -13.08 1.26
CA ASN A 119 6.13 -12.43 2.46
C ASN A 119 5.23 -13.36 3.31
N ILE A 120 5.04 -14.62 2.92
CA ILE A 120 4.24 -15.59 3.69
C ILE A 120 4.71 -15.70 5.14
N PRO A 121 6.00 -15.87 5.47
CA PRO A 121 6.43 -15.98 6.87
C PRO A 121 6.00 -14.79 7.74
N GLY A 122 6.07 -13.57 7.20
CA GLY A 122 5.62 -12.37 7.91
C GLY A 122 4.11 -12.31 8.12
N LEU A 123 3.32 -12.77 7.13
CA LEU A 123 1.87 -12.89 7.29
C LEU A 123 1.52 -13.94 8.35
N ILE A 124 2.20 -15.10 8.33
CA ILE A 124 2.02 -16.16 9.33
C ILE A 124 2.28 -15.61 10.74
N ALA A 125 3.43 -14.95 10.94
CA ALA A 125 3.78 -14.33 12.21
C ALA A 125 2.71 -13.32 12.66
N PHE A 126 2.28 -12.42 11.77
CA PHE A 126 1.21 -11.47 12.07
C PHE A 126 -0.10 -12.14 12.54
N PHE A 127 -0.54 -13.19 11.84
CA PHE A 127 -1.79 -13.89 12.21
C PHE A 127 -1.63 -14.73 13.49
N ARG A 128 -0.45 -15.26 13.76
CA ARG A 128 -0.14 -15.93 15.04
C ARG A 128 -0.21 -14.94 16.19
N ASP A 129 0.44 -13.80 16.07
CA ASP A 129 0.48 -12.79 17.13
C ASP A 129 -0.89 -12.17 17.38
N LYS A 130 -1.63 -11.84 16.31
CA LYS A 130 -2.91 -11.13 16.43
C LYS A 130 -4.06 -12.00 16.91
N TYR A 131 -4.08 -13.27 16.53
CA TYR A 131 -5.23 -14.15 16.76
C TYR A 131 -4.89 -15.38 17.62
N HIS A 132 -3.67 -15.46 18.15
CA HIS A 132 -3.12 -16.68 18.77
C HIS A 132 -3.34 -17.93 17.90
N SER A 133 -3.40 -17.72 16.58
CA SER A 133 -3.97 -18.71 15.68
C SER A 133 -2.97 -19.84 15.44
N LEU A 134 -3.38 -21.07 15.75
CA LEU A 134 -2.61 -22.29 15.49
C LEU A 134 -2.67 -22.71 14.02
N ILE A 135 -2.92 -21.79 13.07
CA ILE A 135 -3.08 -22.15 11.65
C ILE A 135 -1.85 -22.98 11.24
N PRO A 136 -2.04 -24.27 10.91
CA PRO A 136 -0.93 -25.13 10.54
C PRO A 136 -0.53 -24.77 9.12
N PHE A 137 0.43 -23.86 8.99
CA PHE A 137 1.08 -23.61 7.73
C PHE A 137 2.05 -24.76 7.47
N LYS A 138 1.60 -25.79 6.74
CA LYS A 138 2.51 -26.68 6.03
C LYS A 138 3.14 -25.86 4.92
N LEU A 139 4.32 -25.30 5.19
CA LEU A 139 5.22 -24.84 4.14
C LEU A 139 5.60 -26.09 3.35
N PHE A 140 5.16 -26.15 2.10
CA PHE A 140 5.47 -27.22 1.17
C PHE A 140 6.98 -27.32 0.94
#